data_AF-A0A935XIL1-F1
#
_entry.id   AF-A0A935XIL1-F1
#
_cell.length_a   1.000
_cell.length_b   1.000
_cell.length_c   1.000
_cell.angle_alpha   90.00
_cell.angle_beta   90.00
_cell.angle_gamma   90.00
#
_symmetry.space_group_name_H-M   'P 1'
#
loop_
_entity.id
_entity.type
_entity.pdbx_description
1 polymer ?
#
loop_
_entity_poly.entity_id
_entity_poly.type
_entity_poly.pdbx_seq_one_letter_code
_entity_poly.pdbx_strand_id
1 'polypeptide(L)'
;MIEAYNPFGTFGSGKPGVLRNDEVLGGGVTTMYVAPADAALIGGQGAVVKTAGATLASVIVREPASMDDVGRTARQAARQRQR
;
A
#
# COMPACT_ATOMS: atom_id res chain seq x y z
N MET A 1 -2.98 -6.96 -5.87
CA MET A 1 -3.78 -5.82 -6.38
C MET A 1 -3.78 -4.75 -5.30
N ILE A 2 -3.07 -3.64 -5.52
CA ILE A 2 -2.89 -2.52 -4.57
C ILE A 2 -4.17 -1.66 -4.58
N GLU A 3 -5.30 -2.21 -4.15
CA GLU A 3 -6.58 -1.48 -4.06
C GLU A 3 -6.76 -0.74 -2.72
N ALA A 4 -5.89 -1.01 -1.74
CA ALA A 4 -6.04 -0.49 -0.37
C ALA A 4 -5.19 0.75 -0.04
N TYR A 5 -4.42 1.30 -0.99
CA TYR A 5 -3.64 2.51 -0.74
C TYR A 5 -4.48 3.77 -0.99
N ASN A 6 -5.17 4.24 0.06
CA ASN A 6 -5.88 5.52 0.06
C ASN A 6 -5.17 6.50 1.00
N PRO A 7 -4.13 7.22 0.54
CA PRO A 7 -3.69 8.41 1.23
C PRO A 7 -4.61 9.57 0.82
N PHE A 8 -5.03 10.38 1.76
CA PHE A 8 -5.88 11.53 1.49
C PHE A 8 -5.25 12.42 0.39
N GLY A 9 -6.01 12.63 -0.72
CA GLY A 9 -5.58 13.30 -1.96
C GLY A 9 -6.31 12.75 -3.20
N THR A 10 -6.07 13.30 -4.41
CA THR A 10 -6.65 12.80 -5.69
C THR A 10 -5.98 11.51 -6.20
N PHE A 11 -5.07 10.93 -5.43
CA PHE A 11 -4.35 9.70 -5.75
C PHE A 11 -5.34 8.54 -5.90
N GLY A 12 -5.46 7.97 -7.10
CA GLY A 12 -6.44 6.92 -7.39
C GLY A 12 -7.85 7.40 -7.72
N SER A 13 -8.12 8.72 -7.80
CA SER A 13 -9.44 9.27 -8.14
C SER A 13 -9.90 9.05 -9.60
N GLY A 14 -9.08 8.39 -10.43
CA GLY A 14 -9.34 8.18 -11.86
C GLY A 14 -9.28 9.44 -12.72
N LYS A 15 -9.01 10.61 -12.12
CA LYS A 15 -8.86 11.87 -12.85
C LYS A 15 -7.51 11.91 -13.58
N PRO A 16 -7.47 12.38 -14.84
CA PRO A 16 -6.21 12.57 -15.55
C PRO A 16 -5.34 13.59 -14.82
N GLY A 17 -4.08 13.25 -14.56
CA GLY A 17 -3.14 14.14 -13.87
C GLY A 17 -1.93 13.40 -13.30
N VAL A 18 -0.94 14.16 -12.81
CA VAL A 18 0.20 13.60 -12.09
C VAL A 18 -0.30 12.92 -10.82
N LEU A 19 0.13 11.67 -10.59
CA LEU A 19 -0.15 10.97 -9.35
C LEU A 19 0.75 11.58 -8.26
N ARG A 20 0.14 12.23 -7.28
CA ARG A 20 0.87 12.89 -6.18
C ARG A 20 0.08 12.81 -4.88
N ASN A 21 0.77 12.40 -3.82
CA ASN A 21 0.26 12.45 -2.45
C ASN A 21 0.84 13.70 -1.76
N ASP A 22 0.11 14.80 -1.85
CA ASP A 22 0.60 16.12 -1.43
C ASP A 22 0.87 16.23 0.08
N GLU A 23 0.09 15.55 0.91
CA GLU A 23 0.27 15.57 2.37
C GLU A 23 1.59 14.88 2.76
N VAL A 24 1.78 13.65 2.28
CA VAL A 24 2.97 12.85 2.60
C VAL A 24 4.22 13.45 1.98
N LEU A 25 4.13 13.93 0.73
CA LEU A 25 5.24 14.57 0.05
C LEU A 25 5.58 15.95 0.65
N GLY A 26 4.58 16.70 1.11
CA GLY A 26 4.78 17.96 1.85
C GLY A 26 5.55 17.76 3.16
N GLY A 27 5.41 16.58 3.77
CA GLY A 27 6.22 16.14 4.93
C GLY A 27 7.62 15.62 4.58
N GLY A 28 8.02 15.63 3.30
CA GLY A 28 9.35 15.16 2.85
C GLY A 28 9.47 13.65 2.65
N VAL A 29 8.38 12.89 2.78
CA VAL A 29 8.38 11.46 2.51
C VAL A 29 8.24 11.23 1.00
N THR A 30 9.22 10.54 0.41
CA THR A 30 9.30 10.34 -1.05
C THR A 30 8.98 8.91 -1.48
N THR A 31 9.02 7.95 -0.56
CA THR A 31 8.82 6.51 -0.80
C THR A 31 8.13 5.87 0.39
N MET A 32 7.20 4.96 0.14
CA MET A 32 6.49 4.21 1.19
C MET A 32 6.40 2.73 0.84
N TYR A 33 6.30 1.92 1.88
CA TYR A 33 5.87 0.54 1.78
C TYR A 33 4.37 0.44 2.07
N VAL A 34 3.62 -0.13 1.13
CA VAL A 34 2.20 -0.44 1.25
C VAL A 34 2.10 -1.91 1.63
N ALA A 35 1.70 -2.17 2.87
CA ALA A 35 1.54 -3.53 3.38
C ALA A 35 0.23 -4.17 2.87
N PRO A 36 0.18 -5.52 2.76
CA PRO A 36 -1.07 -6.25 2.68
C PRO A 36 -1.98 -5.90 3.88
N ALA A 37 -3.30 -5.88 3.67
CA ALA A 37 -4.23 -5.63 4.76
C ALA A 37 -4.26 -6.79 5.77
N ASP A 38 -3.99 -6.50 7.05
CA ASP A 38 -3.88 -7.51 8.13
C ASP A 38 -5.17 -8.29 8.45
N ALA A 39 -6.33 -7.82 7.98
CA ALA A 39 -7.64 -8.41 8.26
C ALA A 39 -8.20 -9.28 7.11
N ALA A 40 -7.48 -9.42 6.00
CA ALA A 40 -7.95 -10.23 4.88
C ALA A 40 -7.68 -11.73 5.12
N LEU A 41 -8.68 -12.59 4.88
CA LEU A 41 -8.55 -14.06 4.92
C LEU A 41 -7.50 -14.60 3.94
N ILE A 42 -7.26 -13.87 2.85
CA ILE A 42 -6.17 -14.08 1.90
C ILE A 42 -5.31 -12.82 1.94
N GLY A 43 -4.10 -12.94 2.48
CA GLY A 43 -3.14 -11.85 2.49
C GLY A 43 -2.83 -11.40 1.05
N GLY A 44 -2.84 -10.09 0.82
CA GLY A 44 -2.44 -9.53 -0.46
C GLY A 44 -0.93 -9.52 -0.66
N GLN A 45 -0.50 -8.92 -1.77
CA GLN A 45 0.90 -8.54 -1.99
C GLN A 45 1.10 -7.09 -1.52
N GLY A 46 2.23 -6.83 -0.88
CA GLY A 46 2.65 -5.46 -0.59
C GLY A 46 3.53 -4.90 -1.71
N ALA A 47 3.69 -3.58 -1.73
CA ALA A 47 4.49 -2.89 -2.74
C ALA A 47 5.28 -1.73 -2.15
N VAL A 48 6.39 -1.39 -2.79
CA VAL A 48 7.11 -0.14 -2.51
C VAL A 48 6.78 0.85 -3.62
N VAL A 49 6.31 2.03 -3.24
CA VAL A 49 5.85 3.06 -4.17
C VAL A 49 6.45 4.43 -3.85
N LYS A 50 6.67 5.24 -4.89
CA LYS A 50 6.99 6.66 -4.79
C LYS A 50 5.73 7.45 -4.47
N THR A 51 5.87 8.55 -3.73
CA THR A 51 4.76 9.45 -3.38
C THR A 51 4.36 10.39 -4.52
N ALA A 52 5.13 10.43 -5.62
CA ALA A 52 4.77 11.15 -6.83
C ALA A 52 5.31 10.49 -8.11
N GLY A 53 4.57 10.62 -9.21
CA GLY A 53 4.98 10.16 -10.54
C GLY A 53 3.93 10.47 -11.62
N ALA A 54 4.34 10.39 -12.88
CA ALA A 54 3.47 10.70 -14.01
C ALA A 54 2.39 9.63 -14.26
N THR A 55 2.70 8.38 -13.91
CA THR A 55 1.83 7.22 -14.14
C THR A 55 1.91 6.22 -12.98
N LEU A 56 0.93 5.32 -12.87
CA LEU A 56 0.95 4.25 -11.87
C LEU A 56 2.21 3.38 -11.98
N ALA A 57 2.59 2.99 -13.20
CA ALA A 57 3.80 2.23 -13.44
C ALA A 57 5.07 2.98 -12.99
N SER A 58 5.11 4.30 -13.14
CA SER A 58 6.27 5.11 -12.75
C SER A 58 6.47 5.26 -11.24
N VAL A 59 5.39 5.09 -10.47
CA VAL A 59 5.44 5.16 -9.00
C VAL A 59 5.78 3.82 -8.35
N ILE A 60 5.61 2.70 -9.05
CA ILE A 60 5.97 1.38 -8.50
C ILE A 60 7.49 1.22 -8.53
N VAL A 61 8.09 1.08 -7.36
CA VAL A 61 9.52 0.76 -7.22
C VAL A 61 9.71 -0.75 -7.18
N ARG A 62 8.80 -1.48 -6.52
CA ARG A 62 8.85 -2.94 -6.38
C ARG A 62 7.47 -3.53 -6.09
N GLU A 63 7.09 -4.54 -6.87
CA GLU A 63 5.93 -5.40 -6.63
C GLU A 63 6.25 -6.83 -7.15
N PRO A 64 6.07 -7.90 -6.35
CA PRO A 64 5.74 -7.88 -4.92
C PRO A 64 6.94 -7.45 -4.06
N ALA A 65 6.69 -6.55 -3.12
CA ALA A 65 7.63 -6.22 -2.05
C ALA A 65 7.47 -7.14 -0.82
N SER A 66 6.27 -7.68 -0.64
CA SER A 66 5.96 -8.70 0.35
C SER A 66 4.81 -9.58 -0.15
N MET A 67 4.67 -10.75 0.47
CA MET A 67 3.55 -11.63 0.24
C MET A 67 3.06 -12.13 1.59
N ASP A 68 1.78 -11.92 1.84
CA ASP A 68 1.11 -12.55 2.96
C ASP A 68 0.18 -13.63 2.41
N ASP A 69 0.19 -14.82 3.01
CA ASP A 69 -0.48 -16.00 2.47
C ASP A 69 -1.52 -16.51 3.47
N VAL A 70 -2.49 -17.27 2.97
CA VAL A 70 -3.63 -17.77 3.73
C VAL A 70 -3.15 -18.50 4.99
N GLY A 71 -3.38 -17.89 6.15
CA GLY A 71 -3.17 -18.51 7.46
C GLY A 71 -2.06 -17.91 8.34
N ARG A 72 -1.12 -17.11 7.82
CA ARG A 72 -0.14 -16.41 8.70
C ARG A 72 -0.79 -15.31 9.51
N THR A 73 -1.54 -14.44 8.84
CA THR A 73 -2.32 -13.35 9.45
C THR A 73 -3.39 -13.87 10.40
N ALA A 74 -4.17 -14.89 10.01
CA ALA A 74 -5.14 -15.53 10.89
C ALA A 74 -4.50 -16.10 12.17
N ARG A 75 -3.31 -16.71 12.07
CA ARG A 75 -2.58 -17.27 13.22
C ARG A 75 -1.98 -16.19 14.13
N GLN A 76 -1.54 -15.06 13.57
CA GLN A 76 -1.04 -13.92 14.35
C GLN A 76 -2.19 -13.18 15.06
N ALA A 77 -3.31 -12.93 14.38
CA ALA A 77 -4.50 -12.32 14.97
C ALA A 77 -5.08 -13.17 16.12
N ALA A 78 -5.12 -14.50 15.97
CA ALA A 78 -5.54 -15.41 17.02
C ALA A 78 -4.63 -15.35 18.26
N ARG A 79 -3.30 -15.19 18.07
CA ARG A 79 -2.33 -15.08 19.18
C ARG A 79 -2.42 -13.76 19.94
N GLN A 80 -2.76 -12.67 19.26
CA GLN A 80 -2.92 -11.36 19.93
C GLN A 80 -4.17 -11.29 20.82
N ARG A 81 -5.26 -11.99 20.47
CA ARG A 81 -6.48 -12.06 21.29
C ARG A 81 -6.34 -12.89 22.58
N GLN A 82 -5.24 -13.64 22.73
CA GLN A 82 -4.98 -14.49 23.91
C GLN A 82 -4.06 -13.81 24.94
N ARG A 83 -3.76 -12.53 24.77
CA ARG A 83 -3.01 -11.69 25.73
C ARG A 83 -3.91 -10.61 26.29
#